data_AF-A0A7X4HWN7-F1
#
_entry.id   AF-A0A7X4HWN7-F1
#
_cell.length_a   1.000
_cell.length_b   1.000
_cell.length_c   1.000
_cell.angle_alpha   90.00
_cell.angle_beta   90.00
_cell.angle_gamma   90.00
#
_symmetry.space_group_name_H-M   'P 1'
#
loop_
_entity.id
_entity.type
_entity.pdbx_description
1 polymer ?
#
loop_
_entity_poly.entity_id
_entity_poly.type
_entity_poly.pdbx_seq_one_letter_code
_entity_poly.pdbx_strand_id
1 'polypeptide(L)'
;MTRWTLAAALLALLMAPTPVMAQEAAAVRSAHEDLEPGTRTDDLGITIGIPASHPARRYPASHEFPTGPAIGERLPEFALPNQNGRVVDYHADRGDSKSIVVFYRSAVW
;
A
#
# COMPACT_ATOMS: atom_id res chain seq x y z
N MET A 1 53.35 22.83 48.28
CA MET A 1 53.36 23.52 46.97
C MET A 1 52.34 22.83 46.07
N THR A 2 51.03 23.09 46.26
CA THR A 2 50.01 22.10 45.82
C THR A 2 48.65 22.71 45.43
N ARG A 3 48.59 24.00 45.08
CA ARG A 3 47.30 24.66 44.77
C ARG A 3 47.19 25.25 43.36
N TRP A 4 48.27 25.25 42.57
CA TRP A 4 48.29 25.88 41.23
C TRP A 4 48.22 24.89 40.07
N THR A 5 48.64 23.63 40.25
CA THR A 5 48.53 22.59 39.21
C THR A 5 47.09 22.12 38.98
N LEU A 6 46.24 22.15 40.01
CA LEU A 6 44.83 21.78 39.90
C LEU A 6 44.00 22.84 39.14
N ALA A 7 44.34 24.12 39.25
CA ALA A 7 43.62 25.20 38.55
C ALA A 7 43.90 25.20 37.04
N ALA A 8 45.14 24.87 36.62
CA ALA A 8 45.50 24.78 35.21
C ALA A 8 44.82 23.59 34.50
N ALA A 9 44.64 22.46 35.20
CA ALA A 9 43.95 21.29 34.65
C ALA A 9 42.44 21.54 34.46
N LEU A 10 41.81 22.34 35.32
CA LEU A 10 40.38 22.64 35.23
C LEU A 10 40.05 23.64 34.10
N LEU A 11 40.95 24.60 33.83
CA LEU A 11 40.75 25.58 32.77
C LEU A 11 40.96 24.98 31.36
N ALA A 12 41.85 24.00 31.23
CA ALA A 12 42.07 23.29 29.96
C ALA A 12 40.87 22.42 29.55
N LEU A 13 40.04 21.98 30.50
CA LEU A 13 38.85 21.17 30.23
C LEU A 13 37.65 21.98 29.73
N LEU A 14 37.63 23.30 29.98
CA LEU A 14 36.55 24.22 29.60
C LEU A 14 36.71 24.84 28.20
N MET A 15 37.86 24.68 27.57
CA MET A 15 38.17 25.22 26.22
C MET A 15 38.24 24.13 25.14
N ALA A 16 37.90 22.87 25.47
CA ALA A 16 37.78 21.84 24.45
C ALA A 16 36.53 22.13 23.60
N PRO A 17 36.65 22.26 22.27
CA PRO A 17 35.47 22.38 21.42
C PRO A 17 34.63 21.12 21.61
N THR A 18 33.40 21.28 22.08
CA THR A 18 32.45 20.17 22.08
C THR A 18 32.27 19.77 20.61
N PRO A 19 32.57 18.53 20.22
CA PRO A 19 32.22 18.08 18.89
C PRO A 19 30.70 18.13 18.83
N VAL A 20 30.16 19.11 18.09
CA VAL A 20 28.80 19.00 17.56
C VAL A 20 28.88 17.79 16.65
N MET A 21 28.51 16.63 17.18
CA MET A 21 28.27 15.46 16.36
C MET A 21 27.10 15.85 15.49
N ALA A 22 27.41 16.32 14.28
CA ALA A 22 26.45 16.37 13.20
C ALA A 22 25.98 14.93 13.03
N GLN A 23 24.80 14.64 13.59
CA GLN A 23 24.14 13.37 13.35
C GLN A 23 23.78 13.41 11.87
N GLU A 24 24.67 12.86 11.06
CA GLU A 24 24.41 12.60 9.65
C GLU A 24 23.06 11.89 9.61
N ALA A 25 22.06 12.53 9.01
CA ALA A 25 20.75 11.93 8.87
C ALA A 25 20.99 10.65 8.08
N ALA A 26 20.97 9.51 8.77
CA ALA A 26 21.13 8.21 8.14
C ALA A 26 20.18 8.20 6.95
N ALA A 27 20.69 7.86 5.77
CA ALA A 27 19.92 7.86 4.55
C ALA A 27 18.59 7.16 4.83
N VAL A 28 17.47 7.87 4.66
CA VAL A 28 16.14 7.33 4.94
C VAL A 28 15.92 6.21 3.94
N ARG A 29 16.23 4.98 4.36
CA ARG A 29 16.01 3.78 3.56
C ARG A 29 14.52 3.63 3.40
N SER A 30 14.10 3.29 2.17
CA SER A 30 12.69 3.03 1.92
C SER A 30 12.27 1.83 2.79
N ALA A 31 11.04 1.85 3.32
CA ALA A 31 10.51 0.75 4.14
C ALA A 31 10.56 -0.64 3.45
N HIS A 32 10.78 -0.66 2.13
CA HIS A 32 10.90 -1.88 1.35
C HIS A 32 12.35 -2.38 1.22
N GLU A 33 13.36 -1.56 1.51
CA GLU A 33 14.77 -1.85 1.23
C GLU A 33 15.33 -3.06 2.00
N ASP A 34 14.72 -3.43 3.13
CA ASP A 34 15.18 -4.49 4.03
C ASP A 34 14.30 -5.75 4.06
N LEU A 35 13.58 -6.04 2.97
CA LEU A 35 12.75 -7.24 2.91
C LEU A 35 13.56 -8.45 2.44
N GLU A 36 13.41 -9.56 3.15
CA GLU A 36 13.97 -10.86 2.77
C GLU A 36 13.62 -11.22 1.30
N PRO A 37 14.54 -11.84 0.55
CA PRO A 37 14.28 -12.32 -0.80
C PRO A 37 12.99 -13.15 -0.86
N GLY A 38 12.15 -12.88 -1.86
CA GLY A 38 10.84 -13.54 -2.00
C GLY A 38 9.68 -12.81 -1.33
N THR A 39 9.90 -11.91 -0.36
CA THR A 39 8.81 -11.14 0.28
C THR A 39 8.01 -10.27 -0.69
N ARG A 40 8.63 -9.89 -1.81
CA ARG A 40 8.02 -9.08 -2.87
C ARG A 40 7.41 -9.89 -4.01
N THR A 41 7.68 -11.19 -4.08
CA THR A 41 7.15 -12.06 -5.12
C THR A 41 5.95 -12.81 -4.55
N ASP A 42 4.82 -12.76 -5.23
CA ASP A 42 3.62 -13.49 -4.80
C ASP A 42 3.56 -14.90 -5.40
N ASP A 43 2.50 -15.66 -5.10
CA ASP A 43 2.39 -17.07 -5.54
C ASP A 43 2.19 -17.23 -7.06
N LEU A 44 1.84 -16.14 -7.75
CA LEU A 44 1.76 -16.05 -9.20
C LEU A 44 3.11 -15.69 -9.83
N GLY A 45 4.16 -15.50 -9.03
CA GLY A 45 5.50 -15.11 -9.50
C GLY A 45 5.65 -13.63 -9.82
N ILE A 46 4.72 -12.77 -9.40
CA ILE A 46 4.75 -11.33 -9.69
C ILE A 46 5.57 -10.59 -8.64
N THR A 47 6.64 -9.93 -9.07
CA THR A 47 7.51 -9.11 -8.20
C THR A 47 7.18 -7.62 -8.34
N ILE A 48 6.77 -6.97 -7.24
CA ILE A 48 6.57 -5.52 -7.19
C ILE A 48 7.20 -4.90 -5.93
N GLY A 49 7.35 -3.56 -5.93
CA GLY A 49 7.99 -2.81 -4.82
C GLY A 49 7.27 -2.89 -3.47
N ILE A 50 6.08 -3.47 -3.41
CA ILE A 50 5.24 -3.59 -2.22
C ILE A 50 5.23 -5.07 -1.74
N PRO A 51 5.37 -5.37 -0.43
CA PRO A 51 5.33 -6.74 0.10
C PRO A 51 4.08 -7.51 -0.35
N ALA A 52 4.21 -8.82 -0.63
CA ALA A 52 3.10 -9.68 -1.04
C ALA A 52 1.98 -9.77 0.01
N SER A 53 2.31 -9.56 1.29
CA SER A 53 1.35 -9.47 2.40
C SER A 53 0.49 -8.19 2.40
N HIS A 54 0.83 -7.19 1.59
CA HIS A 54 0.13 -5.91 1.58
C HIS A 54 -1.32 -6.07 1.08
N PRO A 55 -2.34 -5.49 1.74
CA PRO A 55 -3.75 -5.70 1.39
C PRO A 55 -4.09 -5.32 -0.07
N ALA A 56 -3.43 -4.29 -0.61
CA ALA A 56 -3.62 -3.88 -2.00
C ALA A 56 -3.14 -4.92 -3.03
N ARG A 57 -2.34 -5.90 -2.61
CA ARG A 57 -1.88 -7.02 -3.43
C ARG A 57 -2.73 -8.28 -3.30
N ARG A 58 -3.76 -8.26 -2.45
CA ARG A 58 -4.64 -9.42 -2.26
C ARG A 58 -5.48 -9.62 -3.52
N TYR A 59 -5.14 -10.63 -4.30
CA TYR A 59 -6.03 -11.24 -5.27
C TYR A 59 -6.77 -12.40 -4.59
N PRO A 60 -7.89 -12.86 -5.17
CA PRO A 60 -8.53 -14.07 -4.71
C PRO A 60 -7.55 -15.24 -4.80
N ALA A 61 -7.19 -15.81 -3.66
CA ALA A 61 -6.16 -16.84 -3.55
C ALA A 61 -6.67 -18.26 -3.91
N SER A 62 -7.96 -18.40 -4.22
CA SER A 62 -8.56 -19.66 -4.64
C SER A 62 -8.65 -19.75 -6.15
N HIS A 63 -8.38 -20.95 -6.68
CA HIS A 63 -8.72 -21.30 -8.06
C HIS A 63 -10.25 -21.27 -8.30
N GLU A 64 -11.03 -21.44 -7.23
CA GLU A 64 -12.47 -21.22 -7.20
C GLU A 64 -12.76 -19.73 -6.96
N PHE A 65 -12.66 -18.92 -8.01
CA PHE A 65 -13.08 -17.52 -7.99
C PHE A 65 -13.91 -17.20 -9.24
N PRO A 66 -15.21 -17.52 -9.24
CA PRO A 66 -16.06 -17.25 -10.40
C PRO A 66 -16.13 -15.74 -10.65
N THR A 67 -15.75 -15.32 -11.85
CA THR A 67 -15.75 -13.90 -12.27
C THR A 67 -17.08 -13.44 -12.84
N GLY A 68 -18.13 -14.25 -12.71
CA GLY A 68 -19.46 -14.03 -13.25
C GLY A 68 -20.02 -15.25 -13.98
N PRO A 69 -21.23 -15.15 -14.55
CA PRO A 69 -21.83 -16.22 -15.34
C PRO A 69 -20.98 -16.58 -16.57
N ALA A 70 -21.06 -17.83 -17.01
CA ALA A 70 -20.43 -18.28 -18.24
C ALA A 70 -21.10 -17.67 -19.48
N ILE A 71 -20.44 -17.78 -20.64
CA ILE A 71 -21.02 -17.32 -21.91
C ILE A 71 -22.31 -18.12 -22.18
N GLY A 72 -23.41 -17.38 -22.39
CA GLY A 72 -24.74 -17.95 -22.61
C GLY A 72 -25.53 -18.18 -21.31
N GLU A 73 -24.90 -18.10 -20.14
CA GLU A 73 -25.61 -18.10 -18.87
C GLU A 73 -26.25 -16.74 -18.59
N ARG A 74 -27.37 -16.79 -17.88
CA ARG A 74 -28.14 -15.60 -17.53
C ARG A 74 -27.46 -14.85 -16.38
N LEU A 75 -27.41 -13.52 -16.49
CA LEU A 75 -27.03 -12.68 -15.36
C LEU A 75 -28.00 -12.87 -14.17
N PRO A 76 -27.51 -12.73 -12.93
CA PRO A 76 -28.37 -12.69 -11.75
C PRO A 76 -29.41 -11.58 -11.84
N GLU A 77 -30.54 -11.75 -11.17
CA GLU A 77 -31.53 -10.69 -11.00
C GLU A 77 -30.97 -9.56 -10.12
N PHE A 78 -31.08 -8.31 -10.57
CA PHE A 78 -30.76 -7.15 -9.75
C PHE A 78 -31.57 -5.93 -10.16
N ALA A 79 -31.89 -5.11 -9.15
CA ALA A 79 -32.48 -3.79 -9.31
C ALA A 79 -31.72 -2.78 -8.45
N LEU A 80 -31.18 -1.73 -9.07
CA LEU A 80 -30.34 -0.73 -8.40
C LEU A 80 -30.75 0.69 -8.83
N PRO A 81 -30.56 1.70 -7.97
CA PRO A 81 -30.79 3.09 -8.34
C PRO A 81 -29.73 3.55 -9.35
N ASN A 82 -30.16 4.30 -10.36
CA ASN A 82 -29.25 5.03 -11.25
C ASN A 82 -28.79 6.36 -10.62
N GLN A 83 -28.04 7.16 -11.37
CA GLN A 83 -27.48 8.44 -10.90
C GLN A 83 -28.55 9.51 -10.56
N ASN A 84 -29.80 9.30 -10.97
CA ASN A 84 -30.94 10.18 -10.68
C ASN A 84 -31.84 9.59 -9.55
N GLY A 85 -31.45 8.47 -8.95
CA GLY A 85 -32.24 7.77 -7.93
C GLY A 85 -33.40 6.94 -8.49
N ARG A 86 -33.55 6.83 -9.82
CA ARG A 86 -34.55 5.93 -10.43
C ARG A 86 -34.07 4.49 -10.27
N VAL A 87 -34.91 3.62 -9.71
CA VAL A 87 -34.65 2.18 -9.67
C VAL A 87 -34.68 1.63 -11.10
N VAL A 88 -33.63 0.93 -11.49
CA VAL A 88 -33.51 0.19 -12.75
C VAL A 88 -33.52 -1.28 -12.42
N ASP A 89 -34.52 -2.01 -12.89
CA ASP A 89 -34.54 -3.47 -12.91
C ASP A 89 -33.87 -3.93 -14.19
N TYR A 90 -32.71 -4.58 -14.07
CA TYR A 90 -31.88 -4.87 -15.24
C TYR A 90 -32.60 -5.70 -16.30
N HIS A 91 -33.39 -6.70 -15.91
CA HIS A 91 -34.03 -7.59 -16.87
C HIS A 91 -35.30 -6.96 -17.46
N ALA A 92 -36.06 -6.21 -16.67
CA ALA A 92 -37.26 -5.53 -17.16
C ALA A 92 -36.91 -4.31 -18.04
N ASP A 93 -36.01 -3.43 -17.59
CA ASP A 93 -35.66 -2.20 -18.33
C ASP A 93 -34.90 -2.49 -19.64
N ARG A 94 -34.07 -3.54 -19.69
CA ARG A 94 -33.37 -3.90 -20.95
C ARG A 94 -34.31 -4.50 -22.00
N GLY A 95 -35.41 -5.13 -21.57
CA GLY A 95 -36.32 -5.89 -22.42
C GLY A 95 -35.58 -6.86 -23.36
N ASP A 96 -35.83 -6.70 -24.67
CA ASP A 96 -35.22 -7.50 -25.73
C ASP A 96 -33.93 -6.89 -26.31
N SER A 97 -33.47 -5.78 -25.75
CA SER A 97 -32.26 -5.10 -26.24
C SER A 97 -30.98 -5.76 -25.73
N LYS A 98 -29.91 -5.65 -26.54
CA LYS A 98 -28.55 -5.96 -26.08
C LYS A 98 -28.11 -4.93 -25.04
N SER A 99 -27.34 -5.35 -24.06
CA SER A 99 -26.83 -4.49 -23.00
C SER A 99 -25.42 -4.89 -22.58
N ILE A 100 -24.76 -3.98 -21.86
CA ILE A 100 -23.42 -4.17 -21.29
C ILE A 100 -23.53 -3.85 -19.80
N VAL A 101 -22.94 -4.71 -18.96
CA VAL A 101 -22.81 -4.47 -17.51
C VAL A 101 -21.33 -4.25 -17.21
N VAL A 102 -21.01 -3.13 -16.55
CA VAL A 102 -19.65 -2.77 -16.18
C VAL A 102 -19.56 -2.64 -14.67
N PHE A 103 -18.75 -3.48 -14.04
CA PHE A 103 -18.36 -3.31 -12.65
C PHE A 103 -17.14 -2.40 -12.60
N TYR A 104 -17.27 -1.25 -11.94
CA TYR A 104 -16.16 -0.34 -11.73
C TYR A 104 -16.13 0.13 -10.28
N ARG A 105 -14.96 0.54 -9.83
CA ARG A 105 -14.77 1.27 -8.58
C ARG A 105 -13.99 2.54 -8.89
N SER A 106 -14.30 3.62 -8.20
CA SER A 106 -13.44 4.79 -8.22
C SER A 106 -12.09 4.46 -7.57
N ALA A 107 -11.02 5.04 -8.08
CA ALA A 107 -9.72 5.05 -7.43
C ALA A 107 -9.28 6.51 -7.32
N VAL A 108 -8.92 6.94 -6.11
CA VAL A 108 -8.13 8.15 -5.91
C VAL A 108 -6.67 7.69 -5.94
N TRP A 109 -5.90 8.26 -6.85
CA TRP A 109 -4.47 8.01 -7.00
C TRP A 109 -3.66 9.02 -6.19
#